data_AF-A0A2K5LYI0-F1
#
_entry.id   AF-A0A2K5LYI0-F1
#
_cell.length_a   1.000
_cell.length_b   1.000
_cell.length_c   1.000
_cell.angle_alpha   90.00
_cell.angle_beta   90.00
_cell.angle_gamma   90.00
#
_symmetry.space_group_name_H-M   'P 1'
#
loop_
_entity.id
_entity.type
_entity.pdbx_description
1 polymer ?
#
loop_
_entity_poly.entity_id
_entity_poly.type
_entity_poly.pdbx_seq_one_letter_code
_entity_poly.pdbx_strand_id
1 'polypeptide(L)'
;MSVAAHTCNLSASGQKNQPGQRGDPHLQNIKPVFVSFFQRNVGSSQFKTIEDDLVSALVRSGCIPENHGEDMRKMSFQRCARTDKGVSAAGQVVSLKVWLIDNILEKINSHLPSHIRILGLKRVTGGFNSKNRCDARTYCYLLPTFAFAHKDRDVQDETYRLSAETLQQVNRLLACYKGTHNFHNFTSQKGPQEPSARRYILEMYCEEPFVREGLEFAVIRVKGQSFMMHQIRKMVGLVVAIVKGYAPESVLERSWGTEKVDVPKAPGLGLVLERVHFEKYNQRFGNDGLHEPLDWVQEEGKVAAFKEEHIYPTIIGTERDERSMAQWLSTLPVHNFSATALTAAGTGAKVPSPLGGSEGDGDTD
;
A
#
# COMPACT_ATOMS: atom_id res chain seq x y z
N MET A 1 -33.93 -30.21 -19.86
CA MET A 1 -35.24 -30.31 -19.18
C MET A 1 -35.51 -28.99 -18.48
N SER A 2 -36.77 -28.53 -18.56
CA SER A 2 -37.48 -27.47 -17.81
C SER A 2 -36.82 -26.16 -17.36
N VAL A 3 -37.59 -25.08 -17.50
CA VAL A 3 -37.30 -23.68 -17.16
C VAL A 3 -38.23 -23.24 -16.01
N ALA A 4 -37.78 -22.33 -15.13
CA ALA A 4 -38.65 -21.40 -14.39
C ALA A 4 -37.85 -20.15 -13.94
N ALA A 5 -38.50 -18.99 -13.88
CA ALA A 5 -37.87 -17.68 -13.62
C ALA A 5 -38.83 -16.68 -12.96
N HIS A 6 -38.30 -15.61 -12.34
CA HIS A 6 -38.95 -14.31 -12.04
C HIS A 6 -37.82 -13.25 -11.88
N THR A 7 -37.63 -12.20 -12.69
CA THR A 7 -38.44 -10.97 -12.96
C THR A 7 -38.48 -10.00 -11.76
N CYS A 8 -38.42 -8.67 -11.92
CA CYS A 8 -38.18 -7.78 -13.08
C CYS A 8 -37.37 -6.54 -12.59
N ASN A 9 -37.01 -5.49 -13.35
CA ASN A 9 -37.43 -4.99 -14.69
C ASN A 9 -36.16 -4.40 -15.39
N LEU A 10 -36.11 -3.58 -16.46
CA LEU A 10 -37.10 -2.79 -17.23
C LEU A 10 -36.66 -2.73 -18.73
N SER A 11 -36.84 -1.61 -19.43
CA SER A 11 -36.67 -1.40 -20.88
C SER A 11 -35.43 -0.53 -21.27
N ALA A 12 -34.93 -0.48 -22.52
CA ALA A 12 -35.63 -0.68 -23.79
C ALA A 12 -34.75 -1.18 -24.98
N SER A 13 -35.44 -1.75 -25.99
CA SER A 13 -35.10 -1.89 -27.44
C SER A 13 -33.67 -2.26 -27.90
N GLY A 14 -33.44 -3.22 -28.80
CA GLY A 14 -34.38 -4.13 -29.48
C GLY A 14 -33.94 -4.50 -30.91
N GLN A 15 -33.29 -5.65 -31.10
CA GLN A 15 -33.17 -6.34 -32.41
C GLN A 15 -32.91 -7.84 -32.19
N LYS A 16 -33.70 -8.69 -32.86
CA LYS A 16 -33.45 -10.12 -33.17
C LYS A 16 -33.16 -10.19 -34.68
N ASN A 17 -32.44 -11.13 -35.28
CA ASN A 17 -31.65 -12.29 -34.85
C ASN A 17 -30.75 -12.63 -36.06
N GLN A 18 -29.55 -13.19 -35.87
CA GLN A 18 -28.94 -14.09 -36.86
C GLN A 18 -28.27 -15.29 -36.17
N PRO A 19 -28.50 -16.53 -36.63
CA PRO A 19 -27.83 -17.71 -36.11
C PRO A 19 -26.52 -17.96 -36.87
N GLY A 20 -25.43 -18.24 -36.14
CA GLY A 20 -24.21 -18.80 -36.73
C GLY A 20 -22.97 -17.91 -36.66
N GLN A 21 -22.41 -17.77 -35.46
CA GLN A 21 -20.96 -17.78 -35.32
C GLN A 21 -20.58 -18.96 -34.42
N ARG A 22 -19.79 -19.90 -34.97
CA ARG A 22 -19.07 -20.86 -34.13
C ARG A 22 -18.14 -20.03 -33.25
N GLY A 23 -18.21 -20.19 -31.93
CA GLY A 23 -17.29 -19.52 -31.03
C GLY A 23 -15.85 -19.84 -31.41
N ASP A 24 -14.99 -18.81 -31.40
CA ASP A 24 -13.58 -18.94 -31.73
C ASP A 24 -12.93 -20.04 -30.87
N PRO A 25 -12.35 -21.10 -31.48
CA PRO A 25 -11.72 -22.19 -30.74
C PRO A 25 -10.56 -21.71 -29.85
N HIS A 26 -9.96 -20.54 -30.10
CA HIS A 26 -8.90 -19.98 -29.27
C HIS A 26 -9.34 -19.55 -27.85
N LEU A 27 -10.64 -19.40 -27.57
CA LEU A 27 -11.11 -19.09 -26.21
C LEU A 27 -11.02 -20.27 -25.22
N GLN A 28 -10.86 -21.51 -25.67
CA GLN A 28 -10.84 -22.68 -24.77
C GLN A 28 -9.55 -22.79 -23.92
N ASN A 29 -8.47 -22.14 -24.33
CA ASN A 29 -7.17 -22.24 -23.64
C ASN A 29 -6.93 -21.14 -22.58
N ILE A 30 -7.86 -20.19 -22.42
CA ILE A 30 -7.74 -19.11 -21.43
C ILE A 30 -8.15 -19.64 -20.06
N LYS A 31 -7.20 -19.76 -19.13
CA LYS A 31 -7.47 -20.20 -17.74
C LYS A 31 -7.22 -19.07 -16.74
N PRO A 32 -8.00 -18.99 -15.65
CA PRO A 32 -7.74 -18.06 -14.56
C PRO A 32 -6.53 -18.56 -13.75
N VAL A 33 -5.65 -17.64 -13.44
CA VAL A 33 -4.36 -17.89 -12.81
C VAL A 33 -4.16 -16.90 -11.67
N PHE A 34 -3.58 -17.41 -10.60
CA PHE A 34 -3.19 -16.70 -9.40
C PHE A 34 -1.67 -16.66 -9.33
N VAL A 35 -1.12 -15.45 -9.19
CA VAL A 35 0.30 -15.18 -9.39
C VAL A 35 0.83 -14.42 -8.19
N SER A 36 1.91 -14.91 -7.59
CA SER A 36 2.68 -14.16 -6.58
C SER A 36 4.00 -13.67 -7.18
N PHE A 37 4.29 -12.38 -6.98
CA PHE A 37 5.47 -11.75 -7.53
C PHE A 37 6.10 -10.72 -6.60
N PHE A 38 7.38 -10.50 -6.86
CA PHE A 38 8.27 -9.55 -6.21
C PHE A 38 8.40 -8.26 -6.99
N GLN A 39 8.65 -7.20 -6.23
CA GLN A 39 8.88 -5.88 -6.77
C GLN A 39 9.75 -5.03 -5.83
N ARG A 40 10.87 -4.54 -6.35
CA ARG A 40 11.59 -3.41 -5.78
C ARG A 40 11.18 -2.11 -6.49
N ASN A 41 11.07 -1.01 -5.76
CA ASN A 41 10.92 0.32 -6.38
C ASN A 41 12.30 0.92 -6.69
N VAL A 42 12.48 1.51 -7.88
CA VAL A 42 13.72 2.21 -8.28
C VAL A 42 13.39 3.70 -8.43
N GLY A 43 13.88 4.52 -7.50
CA GLY A 43 13.44 5.90 -7.32
C GLY A 43 13.68 6.80 -8.53
N SER A 44 12.61 7.14 -9.26
CA SER A 44 12.66 8.14 -10.33
C SER A 44 11.24 8.65 -10.69
N SER A 45 11.11 9.81 -11.36
CA SER A 45 9.87 10.61 -11.38
C SER A 45 9.27 10.90 -12.75
N GLN A 46 8.94 9.86 -13.51
CA GLN A 46 8.04 9.86 -14.70
C GLN A 46 7.71 8.43 -15.19
N PHE A 47 7.92 7.41 -14.35
CA PHE A 47 8.17 6.04 -14.81
C PHE A 47 6.93 5.15 -14.90
N LYS A 48 7.04 4.15 -15.78
CA LYS A 48 6.12 3.02 -15.94
C LYS A 48 5.74 2.41 -14.61
N THR A 49 4.50 1.93 -14.52
CA THR A 49 4.07 1.12 -13.40
C THR A 49 4.56 -0.32 -13.52
N ILE A 50 4.51 -1.03 -12.41
CA ILE A 50 4.85 -2.45 -12.31
C ILE A 50 3.82 -3.33 -13.01
N GLU A 51 2.58 -2.85 -13.10
CA GLU A 51 1.56 -3.48 -13.93
C GLU A 51 1.91 -3.30 -15.42
N ASP A 52 2.58 -2.22 -15.83
CA ASP A 52 3.01 -1.99 -17.23
C ASP A 52 4.12 -2.97 -17.64
N ASP A 53 5.15 -3.16 -16.81
CA ASP A 53 6.23 -4.12 -17.08
C ASP A 53 5.70 -5.57 -17.06
N LEU A 54 4.79 -5.90 -16.13
CA LEU A 54 4.11 -7.20 -16.09
C LEU A 54 3.24 -7.42 -17.33
N VAL A 55 2.46 -6.43 -17.75
CA VAL A 55 1.65 -6.49 -18.98
C VAL A 55 2.54 -6.66 -20.21
N SER A 56 3.63 -5.90 -20.31
CA SER A 56 4.59 -6.03 -21.41
C SER A 56 5.19 -7.43 -21.47
N ALA A 57 5.58 -8.01 -20.33
CA ALA A 57 6.09 -9.37 -20.25
C ALA A 57 5.02 -10.43 -20.60
N LEU A 58 3.76 -10.24 -20.18
CA LEU A 58 2.63 -11.13 -20.51
C LEU A 58 2.27 -11.10 -22.02
N VAL A 59 2.34 -9.94 -22.67
CA VAL A 59 2.14 -9.83 -24.13
C VAL A 59 3.31 -10.47 -24.87
N ARG A 60 4.56 -10.11 -24.52
CA ARG A 60 5.76 -10.61 -25.21
C ARG A 60 5.97 -12.12 -25.08
N SER A 61 5.56 -12.70 -23.95
CA SER A 61 5.62 -14.15 -23.72
C SER A 61 4.48 -14.92 -24.43
N GLY A 62 3.50 -14.24 -25.01
CA GLY A 62 2.32 -14.87 -25.61
C GLY A 62 1.30 -15.40 -24.59
N CYS A 63 1.32 -14.92 -23.35
CA CYS A 63 0.34 -15.29 -22.32
C CYS A 63 -1.01 -14.58 -22.50
N ILE A 64 -1.01 -13.37 -23.08
CA ILE A 64 -2.22 -12.59 -23.41
C ILE A 64 -2.09 -11.93 -24.78
N PRO A 65 -3.20 -11.69 -25.51
CA PRO A 65 -3.18 -10.84 -26.70
C PRO A 65 -2.95 -9.37 -26.33
N GLU A 66 -2.43 -8.58 -27.27
CA GLU A 66 -2.11 -7.16 -27.09
C GLU A 66 -3.31 -6.33 -26.60
N ASN A 67 -4.50 -6.60 -27.14
CA ASN A 67 -5.74 -5.91 -26.76
C ASN A 67 -6.19 -6.19 -25.30
N HIS A 68 -5.64 -7.20 -24.62
CA HIS A 68 -5.81 -7.44 -23.18
C HIS A 68 -4.76 -6.69 -22.34
N GLY A 69 -3.62 -6.33 -22.92
CA GLY A 69 -2.66 -5.42 -22.32
C GLY A 69 -3.17 -3.98 -22.30
N GLU A 70 -3.72 -3.51 -23.43
CA GLU A 70 -4.40 -2.21 -23.54
C GLU A 70 -5.60 -2.09 -22.58
N ASP A 71 -6.37 -3.17 -22.43
CA ASP A 71 -7.52 -3.23 -21.53
C ASP A 71 -7.48 -4.48 -20.64
N MET A 72 -6.78 -4.31 -19.50
CA MET A 72 -6.60 -5.32 -18.46
C MET A 72 -7.92 -5.88 -17.89
N ARG A 73 -9.08 -5.22 -18.14
CA ARG A 73 -10.40 -5.75 -17.73
C ARG A 73 -10.76 -7.01 -18.52
N LYS A 74 -10.34 -7.12 -19.79
CA LYS A 74 -10.60 -8.28 -20.66
C LYS A 74 -9.94 -9.55 -20.12
N MET A 75 -8.72 -9.45 -19.62
CA MET A 75 -8.05 -10.53 -18.87
C MET A 75 -8.48 -10.65 -17.40
N SER A 76 -9.54 -9.96 -16.97
CA SER A 76 -10.07 -10.01 -15.59
C SER A 76 -9.01 -9.67 -14.50
N PHE A 77 -8.03 -8.80 -14.80
CA PHE A 77 -6.89 -8.56 -13.92
C PHE A 77 -7.28 -7.89 -12.59
N GLN A 78 -6.80 -8.45 -11.48
CA GLN A 78 -7.02 -7.95 -10.12
C GLN A 78 -5.72 -8.05 -9.30
N ARG A 79 -5.52 -7.12 -8.36
CA ARG A 79 -4.37 -7.06 -7.44
C ARG A 79 -4.82 -6.95 -5.98
N CYS A 80 -4.14 -7.64 -5.08
CA CYS A 80 -4.49 -7.68 -3.65
C CYS A 80 -4.12 -6.40 -2.91
N ALA A 81 -3.04 -5.74 -3.30
CA ALA A 81 -2.58 -4.48 -2.73
C ALA A 81 -2.27 -3.48 -3.85
N ARG A 82 -2.68 -2.23 -3.65
CA ARG A 82 -2.16 -1.08 -4.41
C ARG A 82 -1.06 -0.47 -3.56
N THR A 83 0.18 -0.64 -3.97
CA THR A 83 1.36 -0.07 -3.32
C THR A 83 1.55 1.38 -3.77
N ASP A 84 1.83 2.30 -2.83
CA ASP A 84 2.11 3.70 -3.15
C ASP A 84 3.46 3.84 -3.90
N LYS A 85 3.71 5.00 -4.53
CA LYS A 85 5.04 5.31 -5.09
C LYS A 85 6.13 5.19 -4.02
N GLY A 86 7.24 4.53 -4.36
CA GLY A 86 8.39 4.26 -3.48
C GLY A 86 8.25 2.99 -2.64
N VAL A 87 7.05 2.38 -2.58
CA VAL A 87 6.79 1.16 -1.80
C VAL A 87 7.24 -0.07 -2.59
N SER A 88 7.89 -1.01 -1.90
CA SER A 88 8.29 -2.32 -2.44
C SER A 88 7.29 -3.42 -2.04
N ALA A 89 7.36 -4.58 -2.68
CA ALA A 89 6.53 -5.73 -2.34
C ALA A 89 7.32 -7.03 -2.42
N ALA A 90 7.24 -7.81 -1.34
CA ALA A 90 7.78 -9.15 -1.27
C ALA A 90 6.76 -10.25 -1.62
N GLY A 91 5.50 -10.04 -1.21
CA GLY A 91 4.40 -10.96 -1.49
C GLY A 91 3.24 -10.26 -2.18
N GLN A 92 3.48 -9.53 -3.29
CA GLN A 92 2.37 -9.02 -4.10
C GLN A 92 1.66 -10.19 -4.78
N VAL A 93 0.34 -10.09 -4.87
CA VAL A 93 -0.51 -11.13 -5.43
C VAL A 93 -1.50 -10.54 -6.41
N VAL A 94 -1.58 -11.13 -7.60
CA VAL A 94 -2.54 -10.80 -8.65
C VAL A 94 -3.31 -12.04 -9.10
N SER A 95 -4.48 -11.81 -9.71
CA SER A 95 -5.22 -12.85 -10.44
C SER A 95 -5.68 -12.30 -11.78
N LEU A 96 -5.52 -13.10 -12.83
CA LEU A 96 -5.81 -12.73 -14.22
C LEU A 96 -6.12 -13.99 -15.04
N LYS A 97 -6.58 -13.81 -16.27
CA LYS A 97 -6.85 -14.87 -17.24
C LYS A 97 -5.80 -14.85 -18.35
N VAL A 98 -5.13 -15.97 -18.56
CA VAL A 98 -4.02 -16.12 -19.53
C VAL A 98 -4.16 -17.42 -20.32
N TRP A 99 -3.52 -17.49 -21.48
CA TRP A 99 -3.21 -18.77 -22.12
C TRP A 99 -2.12 -19.47 -21.31
N LEU A 100 -2.38 -20.72 -20.90
CA LEU A 100 -1.37 -21.54 -20.21
C LEU A 100 -0.43 -22.17 -21.23
N ILE A 101 0.68 -21.49 -21.49
CA ILE A 101 1.78 -21.95 -22.33
C ILE A 101 2.80 -22.78 -21.53
N ASP A 102 3.55 -23.64 -22.20
CA ASP A 102 4.66 -24.38 -21.58
C ASP A 102 5.73 -23.42 -21.03
N ASN A 103 6.30 -23.74 -19.87
CA ASN A 103 7.28 -22.93 -19.13
C ASN A 103 6.84 -21.46 -18.92
N ILE A 104 5.54 -21.21 -18.77
CA ILE A 104 4.96 -19.87 -18.55
C ILE A 104 5.70 -19.01 -17.52
N LEU A 105 6.10 -19.59 -16.38
CA LEU A 105 6.80 -18.86 -15.31
C LEU A 105 8.16 -18.33 -15.76
N GLU A 106 8.92 -19.15 -16.49
CA GLU A 106 10.23 -18.80 -17.04
C GLU A 106 10.10 -17.77 -18.16
N LYS A 107 9.16 -17.99 -19.09
CA LYS A 107 8.90 -17.10 -20.24
C LYS A 107 8.46 -15.69 -19.82
N ILE A 108 7.63 -15.54 -18.80
CA ILE A 108 7.28 -14.20 -18.31
C ILE A 108 8.49 -13.56 -17.62
N ASN A 109 9.21 -14.30 -16.77
CA ASN A 109 10.40 -13.79 -16.08
C ASN A 109 11.55 -13.38 -17.02
N SER A 110 11.71 -14.02 -18.18
CA SER A 110 12.73 -13.67 -19.18
C SER A 110 12.49 -12.30 -19.85
N HIS A 111 11.27 -11.75 -19.73
CA HIS A 111 10.90 -10.42 -20.20
C HIS A 111 10.77 -9.39 -19.06
N LEU A 112 10.93 -9.80 -17.80
CA LEU A 112 10.89 -8.92 -16.64
C LEU A 112 12.31 -8.45 -16.24
N PRO A 113 12.48 -7.17 -15.87
CA PRO A 113 13.76 -6.69 -15.35
C PRO A 113 14.12 -7.40 -14.04
N SER A 114 15.42 -7.48 -13.71
CA SER A 114 15.94 -8.25 -12.56
C SER A 114 15.22 -7.99 -11.22
N HIS A 115 14.71 -6.78 -11.04
CA HIS A 115 14.06 -6.29 -9.83
C HIS A 115 12.53 -6.52 -9.78
N ILE A 116 11.96 -7.24 -10.76
CA ILE A 116 10.57 -7.76 -10.76
C ILE A 116 10.64 -9.26 -11.08
N ARG A 117 10.05 -10.11 -10.22
CA ARG A 117 10.14 -11.57 -10.39
C ARG A 117 8.84 -12.28 -10.00
N ILE A 118 8.30 -13.10 -10.89
CA ILE A 118 7.20 -14.02 -10.57
C ILE A 118 7.79 -15.27 -9.94
N LEU A 119 7.34 -15.61 -8.73
CA LEU A 119 7.85 -16.76 -7.96
C LEU A 119 7.08 -18.04 -8.19
N GLY A 120 5.76 -17.88 -8.29
CA GLY A 120 4.79 -18.95 -8.11
C GLY A 120 3.50 -18.61 -8.84
N LEU A 121 2.90 -19.66 -9.40
CA LEU A 121 1.75 -19.59 -10.29
C LEU A 121 0.85 -20.77 -9.99
N LYS A 122 -0.38 -20.51 -9.54
CA LYS A 122 -1.41 -21.53 -9.28
C LYS A 122 -2.61 -21.32 -10.19
N ARG A 123 -3.22 -22.40 -10.66
CA ARG A 123 -4.51 -22.35 -11.37
C ARG A 123 -5.63 -22.21 -10.34
N VAL A 124 -6.67 -21.45 -10.67
CA VAL A 124 -7.82 -21.23 -9.77
C VAL A 124 -9.14 -21.44 -10.51
N THR A 125 -10.28 -21.20 -9.86
CA THR A 125 -11.59 -21.26 -10.53
C THR A 125 -11.96 -19.94 -11.23
N GLY A 126 -12.85 -20.02 -12.23
CA GLY A 126 -13.20 -18.90 -13.13
C GLY A 126 -13.74 -17.64 -12.44
N GLY A 127 -14.33 -17.79 -11.26
CA GLY A 127 -14.86 -16.70 -10.43
C GLY A 127 -13.92 -16.22 -9.33
N PHE A 128 -12.68 -16.71 -9.28
CA PHE A 128 -11.71 -16.28 -8.27
C PHE A 128 -11.27 -14.82 -8.51
N ASN A 129 -11.23 -14.03 -7.43
CA ASN A 129 -10.76 -12.65 -7.43
C ASN A 129 -9.83 -12.46 -6.23
N SER A 130 -8.54 -12.29 -6.48
CA SER A 130 -7.49 -12.19 -5.46
C SER A 130 -7.77 -11.11 -4.41
N LYS A 131 -8.18 -9.92 -4.85
CA LYS A 131 -8.51 -8.76 -4.00
C LYS A 131 -9.68 -9.02 -3.06
N ASN A 132 -10.69 -9.76 -3.52
CA ASN A 132 -11.91 -10.03 -2.76
C ASN A 132 -11.79 -11.29 -1.89
N ARG A 133 -10.78 -12.13 -2.11
CA ARG A 133 -10.52 -13.36 -1.33
C ARG A 133 -9.39 -13.23 -0.32
N CYS A 134 -8.57 -12.18 -0.37
CA CYS A 134 -7.54 -11.94 0.63
C CYS A 134 -8.10 -11.31 1.92
N ASP A 135 -7.74 -11.89 3.06
CA ASP A 135 -8.30 -11.62 4.39
C ASP A 135 -7.53 -10.57 5.18
N ALA A 136 -6.22 -10.50 4.96
CA ALA A 136 -5.30 -9.58 5.61
C ALA A 136 -4.08 -9.31 4.72
N ARG A 137 -3.27 -8.33 5.12
CA ARG A 137 -1.94 -8.09 4.60
C ARG A 137 -0.98 -7.88 5.77
N THR A 138 0.22 -8.41 5.64
CA THR A 138 1.35 -8.09 6.52
C THR A 138 2.32 -7.23 5.74
N TYR A 139 2.71 -6.10 6.33
CA TYR A 139 3.74 -5.21 5.83
C TYR A 139 4.85 -5.11 6.86
N CYS A 140 6.07 -4.86 6.40
CA CYS A 140 7.14 -4.35 7.25
C CYS A 140 7.55 -2.94 6.80
N TYR A 141 8.13 -2.18 7.74
CA TYR A 141 8.70 -0.87 7.51
C TYR A 141 10.12 -0.88 8.07
N LEU A 142 11.11 -0.97 7.19
CA LEU A 142 12.54 -0.89 7.51
C LEU A 142 12.94 0.58 7.62
N LEU A 143 13.51 0.99 8.76
CA LEU A 143 13.94 2.37 8.99
C LEU A 143 15.23 2.48 9.81
N PRO A 144 16.08 3.50 9.57
CA PRO A 144 17.19 3.83 10.45
C PRO A 144 16.70 4.17 11.86
N THR A 145 17.39 3.70 12.90
CA THR A 145 16.93 3.83 14.29
C THR A 145 16.99 5.25 14.85
N PHE A 146 17.77 6.16 14.26
CA PHE A 146 17.75 7.58 14.61
C PHE A 146 16.37 8.25 14.40
N ALA A 147 15.44 7.58 13.70
CA ALA A 147 14.02 7.92 13.69
C ALA A 147 13.35 7.83 15.08
N PHE A 148 13.98 7.20 16.07
CA PHE A 148 13.52 7.12 17.46
C PHE A 148 14.39 7.92 18.45
N ALA A 149 15.50 8.51 18.00
CA ALA A 149 16.35 9.36 18.84
C ALA A 149 15.58 10.58 19.38
N HIS A 150 15.45 10.75 20.68
CA HIS A 150 14.74 11.87 21.29
C HIS A 150 15.48 13.19 21.05
N LYS A 151 14.79 14.17 20.46
CA LYS A 151 15.40 15.38 19.86
C LYS A 151 16.31 16.20 20.79
N ASP A 152 16.04 16.19 22.11
CA ASP A 152 16.80 16.96 23.11
C ASP A 152 17.76 16.11 23.97
N ARG A 153 17.73 14.78 23.85
CA ARG A 153 18.45 13.86 24.77
C ARG A 153 19.51 13.01 24.07
N ASP A 154 19.25 12.65 22.81
CA ASP A 154 20.04 11.69 22.07
C ASP A 154 20.77 12.36 20.90
N VAL A 155 21.86 11.75 20.44
CA VAL A 155 22.50 12.14 19.17
C VAL A 155 21.54 11.91 18.00
N GLN A 156 21.52 12.84 17.04
CA GLN A 156 20.54 12.87 15.94
C GLN A 156 21.10 12.36 14.60
N ASP A 157 22.30 11.78 14.63
CA ASP A 157 23.00 11.26 13.46
C ASP A 157 23.11 9.73 13.46
N GLU A 158 23.88 9.22 12.52
CA GLU A 158 24.03 7.79 12.18
C GLU A 158 24.80 6.99 13.26
N THR A 159 25.40 7.68 14.24
CA THR A 159 26.02 7.06 15.42
C THR A 159 25.00 6.67 16.51
N TYR A 160 23.76 7.15 16.43
CA TYR A 160 22.68 6.77 17.36
C TYR A 160 22.50 5.24 17.42
N ARG A 161 22.27 4.71 18.62
CA ARG A 161 21.90 3.32 18.85
C ARG A 161 20.65 3.24 19.72
N LEU A 162 19.70 2.41 19.32
CA LEU A 162 18.40 2.29 19.96
C LEU A 162 18.52 1.62 21.32
N SER A 163 18.13 2.35 22.38
CA SER A 163 18.09 1.78 23.73
C SER A 163 16.89 0.85 23.91
N ALA A 164 17.00 -0.12 24.82
CA ALA A 164 15.93 -1.06 25.13
C ALA A 164 14.67 -0.35 25.67
N GLU A 165 14.85 0.72 26.43
CA GLU A 165 13.76 1.55 26.98
C GLU A 165 13.01 2.29 25.85
N THR A 166 13.75 2.80 24.87
CA THR A 166 13.17 3.46 23.69
C THR A 166 12.43 2.45 22.82
N LEU A 167 12.98 1.25 22.60
CA LEU A 167 12.29 0.17 21.88
C LEU A 167 11.03 -0.31 22.62
N GLN A 168 11.05 -0.38 23.95
CA GLN A 168 9.86 -0.66 24.77
C GLN A 168 8.80 0.45 24.63
N GLN A 169 9.19 1.73 24.61
CA GLN A 169 8.27 2.85 24.36
C GLN A 169 7.64 2.73 22.97
N VAL A 170 8.44 2.51 21.93
CA VAL A 170 7.98 2.28 20.54
C VAL A 170 6.98 1.13 20.51
N ASN A 171 7.32 -0.03 21.07
CA ASN A 171 6.45 -1.20 21.07
C ASN A 171 5.13 -0.98 21.85
N ARG A 172 5.17 -0.26 22.98
CA ARG A 172 3.96 0.12 23.72
C ARG A 172 3.03 1.01 22.87
N LEU A 173 3.57 2.01 22.19
CA LEU A 173 2.80 2.91 21.32
C LEU A 173 2.25 2.20 20.08
N LEU A 174 3.03 1.31 19.46
CA LEU A 174 2.59 0.48 18.34
C LEU A 174 1.47 -0.49 18.75
N ALA A 175 1.55 -1.07 19.94
CA ALA A 175 0.51 -1.96 20.47
C ALA A 175 -0.86 -1.27 20.61
N CYS A 176 -0.91 0.04 20.87
CA CYS A 176 -2.16 0.82 20.92
C CYS A 176 -2.91 0.83 19.58
N TYR A 177 -2.25 0.55 18.45
CA TYR A 177 -2.93 0.41 17.15
C TYR A 177 -3.74 -0.88 17.00
N LYS A 178 -3.51 -1.90 17.82
CA LYS A 178 -4.23 -3.19 17.77
C LYS A 178 -5.71 -2.98 18.06
N GLY A 179 -6.57 -3.74 17.37
CA GLY A 179 -8.03 -3.63 17.49
C GLY A 179 -8.67 -2.85 16.34
N THR A 180 -9.94 -2.45 16.53
CA THR A 180 -10.74 -1.73 15.52
C THR A 180 -10.85 -0.25 15.90
N HIS A 181 -10.08 0.60 15.22
CA HIS A 181 -10.07 2.04 15.46
C HIS A 181 -10.56 2.83 14.23
N ASN A 182 -10.77 4.13 14.42
CA ASN A 182 -11.20 5.04 13.36
C ASN A 182 -10.00 5.75 12.71
N PHE A 183 -9.49 5.22 11.61
CA PHE A 183 -8.25 5.68 11.00
C PHE A 183 -8.41 6.91 10.07
N HIS A 184 -9.44 7.76 10.27
CA HIS A 184 -9.73 8.89 9.37
C HIS A 184 -8.61 9.96 9.32
N ASN A 185 -7.86 10.16 10.41
CA ASN A 185 -6.66 11.03 10.45
C ASN A 185 -5.43 10.40 9.78
N PHE A 186 -5.42 9.07 9.65
CA PHE A 186 -4.34 8.28 9.07
C PHE A 186 -4.45 8.13 7.54
N THR A 187 -5.40 8.80 6.90
CA THR A 187 -5.54 8.84 5.43
C THR A 187 -5.84 10.27 4.98
N SER A 188 -5.77 10.50 3.68
CA SER A 188 -6.34 11.69 3.05
C SER A 188 -7.84 11.47 2.75
N GLN A 189 -8.61 12.55 2.63
CA GLN A 189 -9.99 12.56 2.14
C GLN A 189 -10.94 11.59 2.87
N LYS A 190 -10.86 11.53 4.22
CA LYS A 190 -11.85 10.85 5.07
C LYS A 190 -12.34 11.72 6.22
N GLY A 191 -13.65 11.76 6.40
CA GLY A 191 -14.34 12.37 7.52
C GLY A 191 -14.36 11.46 8.77
N PRO A 192 -14.47 12.03 9.98
CA PRO A 192 -14.47 11.26 11.23
C PRO A 192 -15.67 10.32 11.37
N GLN A 193 -16.81 10.60 10.72
CA GLN A 193 -18.01 9.77 10.84
C GLN A 193 -18.15 8.71 9.73
N GLU A 194 -17.16 8.58 8.83
CA GLU A 194 -17.26 7.57 7.76
C GLU A 194 -17.00 6.15 8.28
N PRO A 195 -17.96 5.20 8.18
CA PRO A 195 -17.72 3.81 8.58
C PRO A 195 -16.56 3.19 7.78
N SER A 196 -16.37 3.66 6.54
CA SER A 196 -15.28 3.27 5.65
C SER A 196 -13.88 3.73 6.10
N ALA A 197 -13.75 4.49 7.19
CA ALA A 197 -12.48 4.82 7.84
C ALA A 197 -12.11 3.86 8.99
N ARG A 198 -13.04 3.04 9.49
CA ARG A 198 -12.77 2.05 10.54
C ARG A 198 -11.92 0.91 9.98
N ARG A 199 -10.80 0.57 10.62
CA ARG A 199 -9.90 -0.53 10.22
C ARG A 199 -9.50 -1.38 11.40
N TYR A 200 -9.22 -2.65 11.12
CA TYR A 200 -8.81 -3.63 12.12
C TYR A 200 -7.34 -4.01 11.91
N ILE A 201 -6.53 -3.70 12.92
CA ILE A 201 -5.13 -4.11 13.04
C ILE A 201 -5.10 -5.32 13.97
N LEU A 202 -4.53 -6.42 13.50
CA LEU A 202 -4.34 -7.63 14.29
C LEU A 202 -3.14 -7.44 15.22
N GLU A 203 -2.06 -6.88 14.67
CA GLU A 203 -0.76 -6.80 15.33
C GLU A 203 0.10 -5.67 14.73
N MET A 204 0.87 -4.99 15.58
CA MET A 204 1.93 -4.08 15.18
C MET A 204 3.02 -4.05 16.26
N TYR A 205 4.29 -4.19 15.86
CA TYR A 205 5.46 -4.16 16.75
C TYR A 205 6.72 -3.76 15.96
N CYS A 206 7.79 -3.43 16.68
CA CYS A 206 9.13 -3.23 16.15
C CYS A 206 10.05 -4.35 16.65
N GLU A 207 10.81 -4.95 15.74
CA GLU A 207 11.87 -5.93 16.03
C GLU A 207 13.08 -5.25 16.68
N GLU A 208 13.95 -6.05 17.30
CA GLU A 208 15.27 -5.61 17.77
C GLU A 208 16.10 -5.01 16.62
N PRO A 209 16.96 -4.03 16.89
CA PRO A 209 17.76 -3.38 15.86
C PRO A 209 18.89 -4.28 15.35
N PHE A 210 19.35 -4.00 14.13
CA PHE A 210 20.54 -4.60 13.55
C PHE A 210 21.41 -3.54 12.84
N VAL A 211 22.72 -3.77 12.79
CA VAL A 211 23.66 -2.88 12.12
C VAL A 211 24.09 -3.45 10.77
N ARG A 212 24.09 -2.64 9.72
CA ARG A 212 24.81 -2.92 8.46
C ARG A 212 25.60 -1.68 8.05
N GLU A 213 26.85 -1.87 7.67
CA GLU A 213 27.74 -0.81 7.17
C GLU A 213 27.85 0.42 8.10
N GLY A 214 27.79 0.20 9.42
CA GLY A 214 27.85 1.27 10.43
C GLY A 214 26.51 1.95 10.74
N LEU A 215 25.50 1.76 9.91
CA LEU A 215 24.12 2.24 10.13
C LEU A 215 23.29 1.21 10.89
N GLU A 216 22.55 1.66 11.89
CA GLU A 216 21.60 0.83 12.63
C GLU A 216 20.17 1.01 12.09
N PHE A 217 19.49 -0.11 11.87
CA PHE A 217 18.13 -0.20 11.37
C PHE A 217 17.27 -1.05 12.29
N ALA A 218 15.96 -0.80 12.29
CA ALA A 218 14.96 -1.67 12.88
C ALA A 218 13.83 -1.95 11.88
N VAL A 219 12.99 -2.95 12.19
CA VAL A 219 11.87 -3.34 11.33
C VAL A 219 10.57 -3.25 12.12
N ILE A 220 9.66 -2.37 11.70
CA ILE A 220 8.29 -2.34 12.22
C ILE A 220 7.45 -3.29 11.39
N ARG A 221 6.84 -4.33 11.98
CA ARG A 221 5.87 -5.20 11.29
C ARG A 221 4.45 -4.81 11.67
N VAL A 222 3.53 -4.83 10.71
CA VAL A 222 2.10 -4.58 10.92
C VAL A 222 1.24 -5.57 10.12
N LYS A 223 0.27 -6.20 10.78
CA LYS A 223 -0.72 -7.09 10.18
C LYS A 223 -2.12 -6.51 10.37
N GLY A 224 -2.84 -6.30 9.27
CA GLY A 224 -4.19 -5.73 9.28
C GLY A 224 -5.07 -6.33 8.20
N GLN A 225 -6.39 -6.31 8.40
CA GLN A 225 -7.35 -6.86 7.41
C GLN A 225 -7.28 -6.10 6.07
N SER A 226 -7.29 -4.77 6.16
CA SER A 226 -7.13 -3.87 5.03
C SER A 226 -6.51 -2.55 5.50
N PHE A 227 -5.91 -1.82 4.57
CA PHE A 227 -5.28 -0.54 4.83
C PHE A 227 -5.80 0.52 3.84
N MET A 228 -5.90 1.76 4.29
CA MET A 228 -6.18 2.92 3.44
C MET A 228 -4.87 3.49 2.86
N MET A 229 -5.00 4.33 1.84
CA MET A 229 -3.88 5.09 1.27
C MET A 229 -3.13 5.84 2.38
N HIS A 230 -1.80 5.78 2.38
CA HIS A 230 -0.92 6.35 3.40
C HIS A 230 -1.05 5.80 4.85
N GLN A 231 -1.98 4.89 5.16
CA GLN A 231 -2.31 4.53 6.55
C GLN A 231 -1.12 4.07 7.39
N ILE A 232 -0.37 3.08 6.91
CA ILE A 232 0.79 2.54 7.64
C ILE A 232 1.87 3.62 7.83
N ARG A 233 2.11 4.42 6.79
CA ARG A 233 3.11 5.51 6.81
C ARG A 233 2.75 6.62 7.79
N LYS A 234 1.45 6.88 7.99
CA LYS A 234 0.95 7.80 9.02
C LYS A 234 0.98 7.19 10.43
N MET A 235 0.72 5.89 10.57
CA MET A 235 0.85 5.17 11.86
C MET A 235 2.30 5.19 12.36
N VAL A 236 3.25 4.84 11.49
CA VAL A 236 4.69 4.96 11.79
C VAL A 236 5.08 6.41 12.05
N GLY A 237 4.64 7.35 11.21
CA GLY A 237 4.96 8.78 11.34
C GLY A 237 4.50 9.41 12.65
N LEU A 238 3.33 9.02 13.19
CA LEU A 238 2.85 9.52 14.48
C LEU A 238 3.71 9.00 15.64
N VAL A 239 4.03 7.70 15.65
CA VAL A 239 4.87 7.11 16.70
C VAL A 239 6.27 7.71 16.69
N VAL A 240 6.87 7.92 15.50
CA VAL A 240 8.14 8.65 15.36
C VAL A 240 8.05 10.06 15.96
N ALA A 241 7.00 10.83 15.64
CA ALA A 241 6.84 12.19 16.18
C ALA A 241 6.67 12.20 17.71
N ILE A 242 6.00 11.21 18.29
CA ILE A 242 5.86 11.05 19.75
C ILE A 242 7.21 10.71 20.38
N VAL A 243 7.88 9.66 19.90
CA VAL A 243 9.12 9.13 20.49
C VAL A 243 10.27 10.14 20.38
N LYS A 244 10.37 10.87 19.26
CA LYS A 244 11.35 11.96 19.10
C LYS A 244 11.02 13.21 19.95
N GLY A 245 9.87 13.29 20.61
CA GLY A 245 9.49 14.41 21.48
C GLY A 245 8.84 15.61 20.77
N TYR A 246 8.33 15.45 19.55
CA TYR A 246 7.56 16.51 18.86
C TYR A 246 6.08 16.53 19.23
N ALA A 247 5.53 15.42 19.72
CA ALA A 247 4.14 15.29 20.13
C ALA A 247 4.00 14.56 21.49
N PRO A 248 3.03 14.93 22.35
CA PRO A 248 2.74 14.18 23.56
C PRO A 248 2.04 12.85 23.23
N GLU A 249 2.24 11.79 24.01
CA GLU A 249 1.66 10.47 23.74
C GLU A 249 0.12 10.49 23.63
N SER A 250 -0.55 11.41 24.32
CA SER A 250 -2.00 11.63 24.26
C SER A 250 -2.52 11.97 22.86
N VAL A 251 -1.67 12.41 21.93
CA VAL A 251 -2.05 12.61 20.53
C VAL A 251 -2.50 11.31 19.85
N LEU A 252 -1.96 10.16 20.27
CA LEU A 252 -2.29 8.86 19.67
C LEU A 252 -3.76 8.51 19.95
N GLU A 253 -4.20 8.60 21.20
CA GLU A 253 -5.60 8.34 21.55
C GLU A 253 -6.54 9.42 20.98
N ARG A 254 -6.15 10.70 21.05
CA ARG A 254 -6.91 11.82 20.47
C ARG A 254 -7.11 11.68 18.95
N SER A 255 -6.16 11.06 18.24
CA SER A 255 -6.25 10.85 16.79
C SER A 255 -7.38 9.92 16.33
N TRP A 256 -7.99 9.15 17.26
CA TRP A 256 -9.19 8.33 17.02
C TRP A 256 -10.51 9.09 17.16
N GLY A 257 -10.47 10.25 17.81
CA GLY A 257 -11.63 11.10 18.07
C GLY A 257 -12.14 11.79 16.80
N THR A 258 -13.04 12.76 16.98
CA THR A 258 -13.59 13.54 15.87
C THR A 258 -12.66 14.67 15.39
N GLU A 259 -11.69 15.07 16.22
CA GLU A 259 -10.71 16.11 15.90
C GLU A 259 -9.85 15.74 14.69
N LYS A 260 -9.42 16.76 13.95
CA LYS A 260 -8.39 16.61 12.93
C LYS A 260 -7.01 16.76 13.55
N VAL A 261 -6.18 15.74 13.34
CA VAL A 261 -4.76 15.72 13.72
C VAL A 261 -3.95 15.68 12.44
N ASP A 262 -2.99 16.61 12.30
CA ASP A 262 -2.06 16.60 11.18
C ASP A 262 -0.96 15.53 11.38
N VAL A 263 -1.35 14.28 11.16
CA VAL A 263 -0.47 13.13 11.37
C VAL A 263 0.64 13.09 10.30
N PRO A 264 1.94 13.13 10.69
CA PRO A 264 3.07 13.04 9.77
C PRO A 264 3.04 11.78 8.92
N LYS A 265 3.46 11.87 7.66
CA LYS A 265 3.50 10.73 6.74
C LYS A 265 4.94 10.35 6.44
N ALA A 266 5.43 9.27 7.05
CA ALA A 266 6.78 8.73 6.82
C ALA A 266 7.06 8.44 5.32
N PRO A 267 8.33 8.35 4.89
CA PRO A 267 8.71 8.03 3.51
C PRO A 267 8.08 6.72 2.99
N GLY A 268 8.00 6.58 1.66
CA GLY A 268 7.53 5.34 1.04
C GLY A 268 8.58 4.23 1.02
N LEU A 269 9.87 4.61 1.01
CA LEU A 269 11.04 3.77 0.78
C LEU A 269 11.10 2.53 1.69
N GLY A 270 10.98 2.73 3.00
CA GLY A 270 11.05 1.66 3.99
C GLY A 270 9.89 0.65 3.95
N LEU A 271 8.77 0.98 3.31
CA LEU A 271 7.56 0.15 3.34
C LEU A 271 7.63 -1.01 2.33
N VAL A 272 7.42 -2.23 2.83
CA VAL A 272 7.38 -3.47 2.03
C VAL A 272 6.11 -4.25 2.34
N LEU A 273 5.36 -4.64 1.31
CA LEU A 273 4.29 -5.65 1.45
C LEU A 273 4.92 -7.03 1.62
N GLU A 274 4.94 -7.59 2.83
CA GLU A 274 5.54 -8.91 3.07
C GLU A 274 4.66 -10.06 2.58
N ARG A 275 3.37 -10.05 2.94
CA ARG A 275 2.48 -11.20 2.70
C ARG A 275 1.03 -10.76 2.49
N VAL A 276 0.37 -11.37 1.52
CA VAL A 276 -1.09 -11.35 1.39
C VAL A 276 -1.64 -12.66 1.96
N HIS A 277 -2.67 -12.53 2.80
CA HIS A 277 -3.25 -13.60 3.59
C HIS A 277 -4.55 -14.12 2.96
N PHE A 278 -4.71 -15.44 2.90
CA PHE A 278 -5.83 -16.17 2.28
C PHE A 278 -6.36 -17.29 3.19
N GLU A 279 -6.05 -17.26 4.48
CA GLU A 279 -6.34 -18.33 5.43
C GLU A 279 -7.85 -18.62 5.55
N LYS A 280 -8.74 -17.61 5.45
CA LYS A 280 -10.19 -17.87 5.46
C LYS A 280 -10.69 -18.39 4.11
N TYR A 281 -10.05 -18.01 3.00
CA TYR A 281 -10.31 -18.66 1.71
C TYR A 281 -9.95 -20.16 1.78
N ASN A 282 -8.77 -20.48 2.30
CA ASN A 282 -8.30 -21.86 2.45
C ASN A 282 -9.17 -22.66 3.43
N GLN A 283 -9.57 -22.08 4.57
CA GLN A 283 -10.51 -22.72 5.50
C GLN A 283 -11.89 -23.01 4.89
N ARG A 284 -12.36 -22.15 3.96
CA ARG A 284 -13.69 -22.27 3.35
C ARG A 284 -13.74 -23.17 2.11
N PHE A 285 -12.66 -23.19 1.31
CA PHE A 285 -12.64 -23.85 0.00
C PHE A 285 -11.54 -24.91 -0.12
N GLY A 286 -10.42 -24.79 0.60
CA GLY A 286 -9.26 -25.69 0.46
C GLY A 286 -9.50 -27.15 0.91
N ASN A 287 -10.65 -27.42 1.54
CA ASN A 287 -11.05 -28.75 2.01
C ASN A 287 -12.26 -29.33 1.23
N ASP A 288 -12.72 -28.68 0.15
CA ASP A 288 -13.92 -29.11 -0.58
C ASP A 288 -13.67 -30.17 -1.67
N GLY A 289 -12.42 -30.63 -1.82
CA GLY A 289 -11.99 -31.62 -2.81
C GLY A 289 -11.96 -31.11 -4.25
N LEU A 290 -12.29 -29.84 -4.49
CA LEU A 290 -12.37 -29.21 -5.82
C LEU A 290 -11.39 -28.05 -5.98
N HIS A 291 -11.01 -27.36 -4.89
CA HIS A 291 -10.10 -26.22 -4.92
C HIS A 291 -8.77 -26.52 -4.21
N GLU A 292 -7.66 -26.19 -4.86
CA GLU A 292 -6.34 -26.16 -4.24
C GLU A 292 -6.23 -25.00 -3.24
N PRO A 293 -5.66 -25.21 -2.03
CA PRO A 293 -5.30 -24.13 -1.11
C PRO A 293 -4.34 -23.11 -1.73
N LEU A 294 -4.59 -21.84 -1.44
CA LEU A 294 -3.73 -20.72 -1.78
C LEU A 294 -2.76 -20.43 -0.65
N ASP A 295 -1.79 -21.32 -0.52
CA ASP A 295 -0.55 -21.13 0.21
C ASP A 295 0.63 -20.97 -0.76
N TRP A 296 1.77 -20.50 -0.25
CA TRP A 296 3.01 -20.26 -0.99
C TRP A 296 4.22 -20.82 -0.23
N VAL A 297 4.05 -21.93 0.51
CA VAL A 297 5.07 -22.45 1.43
C VAL A 297 6.34 -22.85 0.68
N GLN A 298 6.20 -23.39 -0.54
CA GLN A 298 7.32 -23.77 -1.40
C GLN A 298 8.12 -22.55 -1.91
N GLU A 299 7.50 -21.37 -1.95
CA GLU A 299 8.12 -20.12 -2.36
C GLU A 299 8.73 -19.34 -1.19
N GLU A 300 8.44 -19.65 0.08
CA GLU A 300 8.89 -18.86 1.24
C GLU A 300 10.43 -18.69 1.30
N GLY A 301 11.21 -19.70 0.89
CA GLY A 301 12.67 -19.58 0.76
C GLY A 301 13.11 -18.59 -0.32
N LYS A 302 12.46 -18.61 -1.49
CA LYS A 302 12.65 -17.59 -2.55
C LYS A 302 12.20 -16.21 -2.07
N VAL A 303 11.19 -16.16 -1.19
CA VAL A 303 10.69 -14.92 -0.60
C VAL A 303 11.70 -14.27 0.33
N ALA A 304 12.33 -15.06 1.21
CA ALA A 304 13.40 -14.58 2.06
C ALA A 304 14.60 -14.09 1.23
N ALA A 305 15.07 -14.89 0.26
CA ALA A 305 16.21 -14.56 -0.59
C ALA A 305 16.04 -13.21 -1.32
N PHE A 306 14.94 -13.01 -2.05
CA PHE A 306 14.74 -11.74 -2.79
C PHE A 306 14.63 -10.52 -1.86
N LYS A 307 14.06 -10.66 -0.66
CA LYS A 307 14.06 -9.55 0.33
C LYS A 307 15.48 -9.15 0.71
N GLU A 308 16.32 -10.12 1.05
CA GLU A 308 17.71 -9.90 1.50
C GLU A 308 18.66 -9.50 0.36
N GLU A 309 18.45 -9.98 -0.86
CA GLU A 309 19.33 -9.73 -2.01
C GLU A 309 18.98 -8.44 -2.79
N HIS A 310 17.71 -8.00 -2.75
CA HIS A 310 17.25 -6.91 -3.62
C HIS A 310 16.49 -5.79 -2.90
N ILE A 311 15.59 -6.12 -1.95
CA ILE A 311 14.75 -5.10 -1.31
C ILE A 311 15.54 -4.36 -0.21
N TYR A 312 16.01 -5.08 0.81
CA TYR A 312 16.70 -4.47 1.95
C TYR A 312 18.01 -3.77 1.57
N PRO A 313 18.91 -4.32 0.72
CA PRO A 313 20.13 -3.62 0.32
C PRO A 313 19.86 -2.30 -0.40
N THR A 314 18.75 -2.20 -1.13
CA THR A 314 18.36 -0.96 -1.81
C THR A 314 17.80 0.06 -0.82
N ILE A 315 16.95 -0.35 0.13
CA ILE A 315 16.46 0.56 1.18
C ILE A 315 17.63 1.08 2.03
N ILE A 316 18.54 0.20 2.44
CA ILE A 316 19.72 0.53 3.23
C ILE A 316 20.67 1.44 2.45
N GLY A 317 20.98 1.10 1.19
CA GLY A 317 21.84 1.92 0.33
C GLY A 317 21.25 3.30 0.04
N THR A 318 19.95 3.41 -0.26
CA THR A 318 19.28 4.71 -0.46
C THR A 318 19.22 5.51 0.84
N GLU A 319 19.03 4.91 2.01
CA GLU A 319 19.11 5.66 3.28
C GLU A 319 20.55 6.12 3.60
N ARG A 320 21.57 5.34 3.25
CA ARG A 320 22.99 5.73 3.36
C ARG A 320 23.34 6.89 2.40
N ASP A 321 22.99 6.75 1.13
CA ASP A 321 23.48 7.63 0.06
C ASP A 321 22.60 8.87 -0.15
N GLU A 322 21.27 8.74 -0.01
CA GLU A 322 20.29 9.83 -0.23
C GLU A 322 19.71 10.38 1.09
N ARG A 323 19.88 9.68 2.22
CA ARG A 323 19.47 10.12 3.57
C ARG A 323 17.98 10.46 3.69
N SER A 324 17.13 9.67 3.03
CA SER A 324 15.68 9.88 2.87
C SER A 324 14.94 10.09 4.20
N MET A 325 15.23 9.28 5.21
CA MET A 325 14.66 9.37 6.55
C MET A 325 15.12 10.65 7.24
N ALA A 326 16.41 10.97 7.20
CA ALA A 326 16.95 12.18 7.85
C ALA A 326 16.36 13.47 7.24
N GLN A 327 16.21 13.52 5.92
CA GLN A 327 15.52 14.63 5.24
C GLN A 327 14.07 14.75 5.70
N TRP A 328 13.31 13.66 5.79
CA TRP A 328 11.93 13.70 6.28
C TRP A 328 11.82 14.05 7.77
N LEU A 329 12.72 13.54 8.63
CA LEU A 329 12.74 13.90 10.05
C LEU A 329 12.92 15.41 10.26
N SER A 330 13.65 16.09 9.38
CA SER A 330 13.81 17.55 9.41
C SER A 330 12.49 18.32 9.20
N THR A 331 11.44 17.69 8.65
CA THR A 331 10.12 18.32 8.45
C THR A 331 9.17 18.13 9.63
N LEU A 332 9.52 17.32 10.64
CA LEU A 332 8.67 17.10 11.82
C LEU A 332 8.28 18.39 12.59
N PRO A 333 9.16 19.42 12.72
CA PRO A 333 8.79 20.68 13.39
C PRO A 333 7.65 21.47 12.73
N VAL A 334 7.30 21.17 11.47
CA VAL A 334 6.23 21.88 10.74
C VAL A 334 4.84 21.41 11.20
N HIS A 335 4.74 20.21 11.77
CA HIS A 335 3.47 19.64 12.22
C HIS A 335 3.01 20.24 13.56
N ASN A 336 1.81 20.82 13.59
CA ASN A 336 1.25 21.41 14.80
C ASN A 336 0.40 20.38 15.57
N PHE A 337 0.99 19.77 16.60
CA PHE A 337 0.31 18.82 17.47
C PHE A 337 -0.51 19.47 18.60
N SER A 338 -0.29 20.76 18.89
CA SER A 338 -0.96 21.48 19.98
C SER A 338 -2.25 22.18 19.54
N ALA A 339 -2.44 22.44 18.25
CA ALA A 339 -3.67 23.03 17.74
C ALA A 339 -4.85 22.04 17.85
N THR A 340 -5.78 22.33 18.75
CA THR A 340 -7.18 21.95 18.55
C THR A 340 -7.76 22.79 17.40
N ALA A 341 -8.58 22.20 16.54
CA ALA A 341 -9.04 22.83 15.29
C ALA A 341 -9.85 24.13 15.46
N LEU A 342 -10.20 24.50 16.70
CA LEU A 342 -10.86 25.76 17.06
C LEU A 342 -9.98 27.01 16.83
N THR A 343 -8.65 26.88 16.81
CA THR A 343 -7.74 28.05 16.64
C THR A 343 -7.51 28.47 15.18
N ALA A 344 -7.76 27.58 14.21
CA ALA A 344 -7.53 27.85 12.79
C ALA A 344 -8.61 28.73 12.13
N ALA A 345 -9.72 29.02 12.83
CA ALA A 345 -10.81 29.87 12.32
C ALA A 345 -10.60 31.38 12.60
N GLY A 346 -9.45 31.77 13.19
CA GLY A 346 -9.31 33.04 13.92
C GLY A 346 -8.23 34.02 13.46
N THR A 347 -7.67 33.92 12.24
CA THR A 347 -6.70 34.92 11.71
C THR A 347 -6.95 35.32 10.26
N GLY A 348 -8.23 35.43 9.87
CA GLY A 348 -8.63 36.12 8.64
C GLY A 348 -8.57 37.65 8.78
N ALA A 349 -7.38 38.21 8.98
CA ALA A 349 -7.17 39.65 9.08
C ALA A 349 -7.41 40.33 7.71
N LYS A 350 -8.65 40.74 7.45
CA LYS A 350 -8.97 41.63 6.32
C LYS A 350 -8.21 42.95 6.49
N VAL A 351 -7.33 43.25 5.54
CA VAL A 351 -6.87 44.62 5.31
C VAL A 351 -8.10 45.44 4.88
N PRO A 352 -8.45 46.54 5.57
CA PRO A 352 -9.59 47.37 5.18
C PRO A 352 -9.20 48.29 4.01
N SER A 353 -9.87 48.13 2.87
CA SER A 353 -9.81 49.09 1.78
C SER A 353 -10.50 50.40 2.18
N PRO A 354 -9.86 51.57 2.05
CA PRO A 354 -10.54 52.85 2.27
C PRO A 354 -11.43 53.20 1.07
N LEU A 355 -12.70 53.48 1.33
CA LEU A 355 -13.62 54.16 0.42
C LEU A 355 -14.27 55.32 1.19
N GLY A 356 -14.30 56.51 0.59
CA GLY A 356 -14.98 57.68 1.15
C GLY A 356 -14.16 58.96 1.00
N GLY A 357 -14.34 59.65 -0.11
CA GLY A 357 -13.70 60.93 -0.42
C GLY A 357 -14.35 61.57 -1.65
N SER A 358 -15.56 62.09 -1.46
CA SER A 358 -16.33 62.76 -2.51
C SER A 358 -16.29 64.28 -2.30
N GLU A 359 -15.43 64.96 -3.05
CA GLU A 359 -15.57 66.39 -3.36
C GLU A 359 -15.32 66.53 -4.87
N GLY A 360 -16.03 67.43 -5.52
CA GLY A 360 -15.90 67.65 -6.96
C GLY A 360 -15.66 69.13 -7.24
N ASP A 361 -15.03 69.41 -8.39
CA ASP A 361 -15.19 70.65 -9.15
C ASP A 361 -14.40 70.56 -10.47
N GLY A 362 -14.76 71.39 -11.46
CA GLY A 362 -13.81 71.86 -12.47
C GLY A 362 -13.93 71.32 -13.90
N ASP A 363 -14.50 72.16 -14.78
CA ASP A 363 -14.36 72.18 -16.23
C ASP A 363 -12.92 71.99 -16.76
N THR A 364 -12.72 71.34 -17.92
CA THR A 364 -12.48 72.00 -19.23
C THR A 364 -12.12 71.00 -20.35
N ASP A 365 -12.59 71.33 -21.57
CA ASP A 365 -12.23 70.84 -22.94
C ASP A 365 -12.15 69.34 -23.26
#